data_AF-A0A853BLJ3-F1
#
_entry.id   AF-A0A853BLJ3-F1
#
_cell.length_a   1.000
_cell.length_b   1.000
_cell.length_c   1.000
_cell.angle_alpha   90.00
_cell.angle_beta   90.00
_cell.angle_gamma   90.00
#
_symmetry.space_group_name_H-M   'P 1'
#
loop_
_entity.id
_entity.type
_entity.pdbx_description
1 polymer ?
#
loop_
_entity_poly.entity_id
_entity_poly.type
_entity_poly.pdbx_seq_one_letter_code
_entity_poly.pdbx_strand_id
1 'polypeptide(L)'
;MQFHGYEQVGDSRERYAGTWEDARAAAHWLRSRFADYQRGVASQSVPAVREWFAEERLRAGGGVVWEARMADGRRVSLSVVPAGDS
;
A
#
# COMPACT_ATOMS: atom_id res chain seq x y z
N MET A 1 4.55 12.60 -12.46
CA MET A 1 3.51 11.58 -12.26
C MET A 1 3.27 11.46 -10.77
N GLN A 2 2.07 11.79 -10.32
CA GLN A 2 1.66 11.64 -8.92
C GLN A 2 1.10 10.24 -8.67
N PHE A 3 1.01 9.84 -7.40
CA PHE A 3 0.50 8.53 -7.00
C PHE A 3 -0.61 8.72 -5.96
N HIS A 4 -1.77 8.11 -6.20
CA HIS A 4 -2.90 8.13 -5.26
C HIS A 4 -2.97 6.82 -4.51
N GLY A 5 -3.14 6.89 -3.20
CA GLY A 5 -3.23 5.72 -2.33
C GLY A 5 -4.58 5.63 -1.67
N TYR A 6 -5.03 4.40 -1.50
CA TYR A 6 -6.31 4.08 -0.92
C TYR A 6 -6.19 2.93 0.06
N GLU A 7 -7.11 2.91 1.02
CA GLU A 7 -7.18 1.94 2.09
C GLU A 7 -8.60 1.40 2.22
N GLN A 8 -8.72 0.08 2.36
CA GLN A 8 -9.97 -0.60 2.63
C GLN A 8 -9.79 -1.56 3.81
N VAL A 9 -10.59 -1.40 4.87
CA VAL A 9 -10.56 -2.27 6.06
C VAL A 9 -11.84 -3.12 6.12
N GLY A 10 -11.69 -4.43 6.06
CA GLY A 10 -12.79 -5.39 5.96
C GLY A 10 -13.69 -5.05 4.76
N ASP A 11 -15.00 -5.01 5.01
CA ASP A 11 -16.01 -4.70 4.01
C ASP A 11 -16.34 -3.19 3.93
N SER A 12 -15.53 -2.35 4.55
CA SER A 12 -15.70 -0.90 4.48
C SER A 12 -15.51 -0.40 3.04
N ARG A 13 -16.07 0.76 2.72
CA ARG A 13 -15.76 1.43 1.45
C ARG A 13 -14.27 1.82 1.41
N GLU A 14 -13.65 1.63 0.25
CA GLU A 14 -12.29 2.13 -0.01
C GLU A 14 -12.22 3.65 0.25
N ARG A 15 -11.21 4.06 1.00
CA ARG A 15 -10.99 5.43 1.43
C ARG A 15 -9.67 5.95 0.86
N TYR A 16 -9.71 7.15 0.30
CA TYR A 16 -8.51 7.88 -0.12
C TYR A 16 -7.61 8.21 1.08
N ALA A 17 -6.33 7.87 0.96
CA ALA A 17 -5.33 8.00 2.01
C ALA A 17 -4.37 9.17 1.77
N GLY A 18 -4.07 9.50 0.52
CA GLY A 18 -3.20 10.61 0.17
C GLY A 18 -2.65 10.56 -1.26
N THR A 19 -1.85 11.58 -1.57
CA THR A 19 -1.09 11.71 -2.82
C THR A 19 0.40 11.80 -2.50
N TRP A 20 1.23 11.14 -3.31
CA TRP A 20 2.68 11.24 -3.25
C TRP A 20 3.25 11.67 -4.61
N GLU A 21 4.30 12.49 -4.57
CA GLU A 21 4.95 13.05 -5.75
C GLU A 21 5.88 12.06 -6.47
N ASP A 22 6.25 10.96 -5.78
CA ASP A 22 7.16 9.97 -6.33
C ASP A 22 6.83 8.53 -5.87
N ALA A 23 7.30 7.57 -6.66
CA ALA A 23 7.05 6.15 -6.45
C ALA A 23 7.67 5.62 -5.15
N ARG A 24 8.80 6.20 -4.71
CA ARG A 24 9.50 5.79 -3.50
C ARG A 24 8.68 6.16 -2.27
N ALA A 25 8.18 7.39 -2.21
CA ALA A 25 7.33 7.88 -1.14
C ALA A 25 6.02 7.07 -1.05
N ALA A 26 5.41 6.75 -2.19
CA ALA A 26 4.20 5.93 -2.22
C ALA A 26 4.45 4.47 -1.79
N ALA A 27 5.55 3.86 -2.23
CA ALA A 27 5.97 2.52 -1.79
C ALA A 27 6.33 2.49 -0.29
N HIS A 28 6.97 3.55 0.21
CA HIS A 28 7.29 3.70 1.62
C HIS A 28 6.03 3.83 2.49
N TRP A 29 5.01 4.53 2.00
CA TRP A 29 3.70 4.57 2.65
C TRP A 29 3.07 3.18 2.73
N LEU A 30 3.03 2.42 1.62
CA LEU A 30 2.54 1.03 1.61
C LEU A 30 3.23 0.19 2.68
N ARG A 31 4.56 0.26 2.76
CA ARG A 31 5.34 -0.44 3.78
C ARG A 31 4.94 -0.04 5.18
N SER A 32 4.95 1.25 5.48
CA SER A 32 4.70 1.76 6.83
C SER A 32 3.30 1.41 7.29
N ARG A 33 2.31 1.61 6.43
CA ARG A 33 0.90 1.31 6.71
C ARG A 33 0.65 -0.19 6.85
N PHE A 34 1.28 -1.02 6.01
CA PHE A 34 1.24 -2.47 6.12
C PHE A 34 1.83 -2.96 7.45
N ALA A 35 2.99 -2.43 7.84
CA ALA A 35 3.65 -2.79 9.10
C ALA A 35 2.79 -2.45 10.32
N ASP A 36 2.07 -1.33 10.29
CA ASP A 36 1.14 -0.97 11.35
C ASP A 36 -0.02 -1.95 11.48
N TYR A 37 -0.59 -2.44 10.36
CA TYR A 37 -1.65 -3.44 10.40
C TYR A 37 -1.17 -4.86 10.77
N GLN A 38 0.09 -5.17 10.47
CA GLN A 38 0.71 -6.44 10.87
C GLN A 38 1.23 -6.42 12.31
N ARG A 39 1.15 -5.29 13.03
CA ARG A 39 1.60 -5.22 14.42
C ARG A 39 0.80 -6.20 15.28
N GLY A 40 1.51 -7.10 15.96
CA GLY A 40 0.89 -8.16 16.77
C GLY A 40 0.38 -9.38 15.98
N VAL A 41 0.66 -9.44 14.67
CA VAL A 41 0.34 -10.58 13.81
C VAL A 41 1.63 -11.34 13.54
N ALA A 42 1.62 -12.65 13.77
CA ALA A 42 2.73 -13.52 13.38
C ALA A 42 2.81 -13.59 11.85
N SER A 43 3.61 -12.71 11.24
CA SER A 43 3.74 -12.56 9.79
C SER A 43 5.17 -12.83 9.35
N GLN A 44 5.33 -13.65 8.31
CA GLN A 44 6.65 -13.96 7.69
C GLN A 44 7.01 -12.98 6.56
N SER A 45 6.18 -11.96 6.31
CA SER A 45 6.41 -11.05 5.19
C SER A 45 7.59 -10.11 5.49
N VAL A 46 8.55 -10.01 4.56
CA VAL A 46 9.70 -9.08 4.63
C VAL A 46 9.29 -7.75 3.98
N PRO A 47 8.91 -6.70 4.75
CA PRO A 47 8.25 -5.53 4.16
C PRO A 47 9.16 -4.71 3.25
N ALA A 48 10.48 -4.74 3.48
CA ALA A 48 11.47 -4.03 2.69
C ALA A 48 11.61 -4.59 1.26
N VAL A 49 11.53 -5.91 1.07
CA VAL A 49 11.58 -6.51 -0.28
C VAL A 49 10.32 -6.13 -1.07
N ARG A 50 9.16 -6.17 -0.41
CA ARG A 50 7.90 -5.73 -1.03
C ARG A 50 7.95 -4.26 -1.43
N GLU A 51 8.48 -3.39 -0.56
CA GLU A 51 8.66 -1.95 -0.84
C GLU A 51 9.44 -1.73 -2.14
N TRP A 52 10.58 -2.42 -2.31
CA TRP A 52 11.38 -2.31 -3.53
C TRP A 52 10.62 -2.72 -4.80
N PHE A 53 9.93 -3.86 -4.78
CA PHE A 53 9.12 -4.29 -5.93
C PHE A 53 7.92 -3.35 -6.21
N ALA A 54 7.33 -2.77 -5.18
CA ALA A 54 6.25 -1.80 -5.34
C ALA A 54 6.79 -0.52 -6.00
N GLU A 55 7.94 -0.02 -5.56
CA GLU A 55 8.58 1.15 -6.16
C GLU A 55 8.87 0.93 -7.65
N GLU A 56 9.47 -0.20 -8.01
CA GLU A 56 9.78 -0.53 -9.42
C GLU A 56 8.51 -0.64 -10.27
N ARG A 57 7.44 -1.25 -9.73
CA ARG A 57 6.17 -1.36 -10.45
C ARG A 57 5.49 -0.01 -10.64
N LEU A 58 5.53 0.87 -9.63
CA LEU A 58 4.98 2.22 -9.69
C LEU A 58 5.74 3.11 -10.68
N ARG A 59 7.08 3.01 -10.70
CA ARG A 59 7.93 3.69 -11.70
C ARG A 59 7.59 3.28 -13.13
N ALA A 60 7.22 2.02 -13.35
CA ALA A 60 6.77 1.52 -14.63
C ALA A 60 5.33 1.93 -15.01
N GLY A 61 4.67 2.78 -14.20
CA GLY A 61 3.29 3.20 -14.42
C GLY A 61 2.24 2.15 -14.05
N GLY A 62 2.63 1.11 -13.31
CA GLY A 62 1.71 0.08 -12.80
C GLY A 62 1.11 0.46 -11.45
N GLY A 63 -0.13 0.04 -11.19
CA GLY A 63 -0.71 0.05 -9.84
C GLY A 63 -0.20 -1.11 -8.98
N VAL A 64 -0.20 -0.91 -7.66
CA VAL A 64 0.21 -1.89 -6.64
C VAL A 64 -0.92 -2.05 -5.62
N VAL A 65 -1.21 -3.30 -5.23
CA VAL A 65 -2.17 -3.62 -4.16
C VAL A 65 -1.53 -4.60 -3.19
N TRP A 66 -1.57 -4.28 -1.90
CA TRP A 66 -1.08 -5.11 -0.82
C TRP A 66 -2.20 -5.46 0.15
N GLU A 67 -2.39 -6.75 0.37
CA GLU A 67 -3.32 -7.25 1.38
C GLU A 67 -2.58 -7.61 2.67
N ALA A 68 -3.18 -7.24 3.79
CA ALA A 68 -2.73 -7.52 5.15
C ALA A 68 -3.87 -8.15 5.96
N ARG A 69 -3.52 -8.89 7.02
CA ARG A 69 -4.49 -9.38 8.01
C ARG A 69 -4.18 -8.78 9.37
N MET A 70 -5.17 -8.18 10.02
CA MET A 70 -5.08 -7.60 11.36
C MET A 70 -5.15 -8.68 12.44
N ALA A 71 -4.74 -8.34 13.66
CA ALA A 71 -4.80 -9.23 14.83
C ALA A 71 -6.24 -9.68 15.18
N ASP A 72 -7.24 -8.82 14.92
CA ASP A 72 -8.66 -9.14 15.08
C ASP A 72 -9.23 -10.01 13.94
N GLY A 73 -8.39 -10.40 12.98
CA GLY A 73 -8.74 -11.25 11.85
C GLY A 73 -9.27 -10.52 10.63
N ARG A 74 -9.55 -9.21 10.69
CA ARG A 74 -9.99 -8.43 9.53
C ARG A 74 -8.88 -8.32 8.48
N ARG A 75 -9.29 -8.24 7.21
CA ARG A 75 -8.38 -7.97 6.09
C ARG A 75 -8.27 -6.47 5.85
N VAL A 76 -7.11 -6.03 5.41
CA VAL A 76 -6.89 -4.68 4.91
C VAL A 76 -6.31 -4.78 3.52
N SER A 77 -6.85 -3.99 2.58
CA SER A 77 -6.26 -3.76 1.28
C SER A 77 -5.68 -2.35 1.23
N LEU A 78 -4.43 -2.24 0.79
CA LEU A 78 -3.73 -0.99 0.55
C LEU A 78 -3.39 -0.91 -0.93
N SER A 79 -3.92 0.09 -1.63
CA SER A 79 -3.67 0.26 -3.06
C SER A 79 -2.94 1.58 -3.31
N VAL A 80 -2.05 1.58 -4.31
CA VAL A 80 -1.48 2.80 -4.90
C VAL A 80 -1.61 2.69 -6.41
N VAL A 81 -2.11 3.74 -7.04
CA VAL A 81 -2.22 3.86 -8.49
C VAL A 81 -1.53 5.15 -8.97
N PRO A 82 -0.87 5.15 -10.14
CA PRO A 82 -0.45 6.39 -10.77
C PRO A 82 -1.67 7.26 -11.08
N ALA A 83 -1.63 8.52 -10.68
CA ALA A 83 -2.56 9.53 -11.15
C ALA A 83 -2.18 9.86 -12.60
N GLY A 84 -3.08 9.54 -13.54
CA GLY A 84 -2.90 9.99 -14.92
C GLY A 84 -2.93 11.51 -14.97
N ASP A 85 -2.03 12.11 -15.77
CA ASP A 85 -2.13 13.52 -16.16
C ASP A 85 -3.47 13.68 -16.89
N SER A 86 -4.49 14.14 -16.17
CA SER A 86 -5.84 14.39 -16.71
C SER A 86 -5.89 15.79 -17.31
#